data_AF-A0A9E4IKD6-F1
#
_entry.id   AF-A0A9E4IKD6-F1
#
_cell.length_a   1.000
_cell.length_b   1.000
_cell.length_c   1.000
_cell.angle_alpha   90.00
_cell.angle_beta   90.00
_cell.angle_gamma   90.00
#
_symmetry.space_group_name_H-M   'P 1'
#
loop_
_entity.id
_entity.type
_entity.pdbx_description
1 polymer ?
#
loop_
_entity_poly.entity_id
_entity_poly.type
_entity_poly.pdbx_seq_one_letter_code
_entity_poly.pdbx_strand_id
1 'polypeptide(L)'
;MERPSENIALGARYTLSPGPNYGLCTDAGDSEQLTDGVYTDGYFWAELSTVGWQEKTPSIFTLDLGAVKPIRGVSFSTAGGFADVTWPLMIRILVAGEDGEFHEIGDLVELSERQHGPLAPQRASAAIWAREGMQFSNAEIHHYWDRDRERYPGRKLTP
;
A
#
# COMPACT_ATOMS: atom_id res chain seq x y z
N MET A 1 13.24 -22.80 -3.64
CA MET A 1 12.41 -21.59 -3.54
C MET A 1 11.40 -21.69 -4.66
N GLU A 2 10.13 -21.92 -4.34
CA GLU A 2 9.06 -22.05 -5.32
C GLU A 2 8.91 -20.72 -6.07
N ARG A 3 8.73 -20.76 -7.39
CA ARG A 3 8.57 -19.54 -8.19
C ARG A 3 7.36 -18.76 -7.63
N PRO A 4 7.40 -17.41 -7.58
CA PRO A 4 6.14 -16.69 -7.45
C PRO A 4 5.28 -17.13 -8.64
N SER A 5 4.08 -17.66 -8.37
CA SER A 5 3.11 -17.90 -9.45
C SER A 5 2.87 -16.60 -10.21
N GLU A 6 2.34 -16.75 -11.42
CA GLU A 6 1.81 -15.66 -12.23
C GLU A 6 0.97 -14.67 -11.40
N ASN A 7 1.18 -13.37 -11.65
CA ASN A 7 0.32 -12.31 -11.15
C ASN A 7 -0.96 -12.26 -12.00
N ILE A 8 -1.99 -12.96 -11.55
CA ILE A 8 -3.28 -13.02 -12.25
C ILE A 8 -4.06 -11.70 -12.23
N ALA A 9 -3.60 -10.70 -11.46
CA ALA A 9 -4.17 -9.36 -11.39
C ALA A 9 -3.51 -8.37 -12.37
N LEU A 10 -2.41 -8.74 -13.05
CA LEU A 10 -1.72 -7.86 -14.00
C LEU A 10 -2.66 -7.44 -15.14
N GLY A 11 -2.87 -6.14 -15.31
CA GLY A 11 -3.78 -5.55 -16.29
C GLY A 11 -5.27 -5.76 -16.00
N ALA A 12 -5.62 -6.30 -14.82
CA ALA A 12 -7.01 -6.46 -14.42
C ALA A 12 -7.68 -5.11 -14.22
N ARG A 13 -8.95 -5.00 -14.62
CA ARG A 13 -9.75 -3.80 -14.40
C ARG A 13 -10.19 -3.74 -12.95
N TYR A 14 -10.38 -2.53 -12.45
CA TYR A 14 -10.93 -2.33 -11.12
C TYR A 14 -11.76 -1.06 -11.04
N THR A 15 -12.58 -0.98 -9.98
CA THR A 15 -13.29 0.23 -9.58
C THR A 15 -12.76 0.72 -8.24
N LEU A 16 -12.85 2.04 -8.00
CA LEU A 16 -12.42 2.69 -6.77
C LEU A 16 -13.60 3.41 -6.13
N SER A 17 -13.83 3.19 -4.84
CA SER A 17 -14.90 3.82 -4.07
C SER A 17 -14.46 4.13 -2.64
N PRO A 18 -14.41 5.42 -2.23
CA PRO A 18 -14.51 6.60 -3.09
C PRO A 18 -13.34 6.67 -4.07
N GLY A 19 -13.49 7.49 -5.11
CA GLY A 19 -12.37 7.80 -6.01
C GLY A 19 -11.18 8.43 -5.26
N PRO A 20 -9.95 8.29 -5.79
CA PRO A 20 -8.75 8.87 -5.23
C PRO A 20 -8.85 10.41 -5.21
N ASN A 21 -8.19 11.03 -4.24
CA ASN A 21 -8.31 12.46 -3.99
C ASN A 21 -7.03 13.10 -3.42
N TYR A 22 -5.92 12.38 -3.39
CA TYR A 22 -4.66 12.93 -2.90
C TYR A 22 -3.95 13.69 -4.01
N GLY A 23 -4.07 15.03 -3.98
CA GLY A 23 -3.69 15.91 -5.10
C GLY A 23 -2.23 15.90 -5.54
N LEU A 24 -1.32 15.21 -4.83
CA LEU A 24 0.06 15.03 -5.28
C LEU A 24 0.22 13.87 -6.27
N CYS A 25 -0.65 12.85 -6.20
CA CYS A 25 -0.53 11.64 -7.01
C CYS A 25 -1.77 11.34 -7.87
N THR A 26 -2.96 11.84 -7.50
CA THR A 26 -4.20 11.59 -8.24
C THR A 26 -4.11 12.10 -9.68
N ASP A 27 -4.36 11.21 -10.64
CA ASP A 27 -4.38 11.50 -12.06
C ASP A 27 -5.33 10.58 -12.85
N ALA A 28 -5.30 10.69 -14.19
CA ALA A 28 -6.16 9.86 -15.05
C ALA A 28 -5.72 8.37 -15.11
N GLY A 29 -4.48 8.06 -14.71
CA GLY A 29 -3.93 6.71 -14.66
C GLY A 29 -4.35 5.91 -13.43
N ASP A 30 -4.97 6.56 -12.43
CA ASP A 30 -5.49 5.92 -11.22
C ASP A 30 -6.42 4.72 -11.49
N SER A 31 -7.03 4.61 -12.69
CA SER A 31 -7.86 3.47 -13.10
C SER A 31 -7.08 2.24 -13.58
N GLU A 32 -5.75 2.32 -13.70
CA GLU A 32 -4.89 1.27 -14.23
C GLU A 32 -3.67 0.95 -13.35
N GLN A 33 -3.13 1.94 -12.62
CA GLN A 33 -1.86 1.84 -11.89
C GLN A 33 -1.78 0.76 -10.81
N LEU A 34 -2.89 0.37 -10.16
CA LEU A 34 -2.84 -0.69 -9.15
C LEU A 34 -2.51 -2.07 -9.75
N THR A 35 -2.68 -2.23 -11.07
CA THR A 35 -2.53 -3.51 -11.77
C THR A 35 -1.59 -3.44 -12.95
N ASP A 36 -0.89 -2.33 -13.20
CA ASP A 36 -0.02 -2.15 -14.36
C ASP A 36 1.35 -2.88 -14.25
N GLY A 37 1.71 -3.34 -13.05
CA GLY A 37 2.96 -4.03 -12.77
C GLY A 37 4.17 -3.12 -12.52
N VAL A 38 3.95 -1.80 -12.42
CA VAL A 38 4.98 -0.81 -12.12
C VAL A 38 5.06 -0.59 -10.62
N TYR A 39 6.26 -0.68 -10.06
CA TYR A 39 6.53 -0.35 -8.66
C TYR A 39 7.17 1.03 -8.56
N THR A 40 6.71 1.80 -7.59
CA THR A 40 7.27 3.10 -7.24
C THR A 40 7.90 3.03 -5.87
N ASP A 41 9.17 3.41 -5.77
CA ASP A 41 9.93 3.44 -4.52
C ASP A 41 10.17 4.87 -4.03
N GLY A 42 10.41 5.03 -2.73
CA GLY A 42 10.71 6.31 -2.09
C GLY A 42 9.47 7.04 -1.58
N TYR A 43 9.36 8.34 -1.81
CA TYR A 43 8.19 9.18 -1.50
C TYR A 43 7.02 8.89 -2.44
N PHE A 44 6.73 7.62 -2.68
CA PHE A 44 5.86 7.23 -3.78
C PHE A 44 4.43 7.74 -3.64
N TRP A 45 3.96 8.02 -2.41
CA TRP A 45 2.64 8.61 -2.19
C TRP A 45 2.46 10.00 -2.84
N ALA A 46 3.54 10.67 -3.25
CA ALA A 46 3.51 11.93 -3.99
C ALA A 46 3.85 11.79 -5.49
N GLU A 47 3.99 10.56 -6.01
CA GLU A 47 4.31 10.29 -7.40
C GLU A 47 3.05 9.90 -8.16
N LEU A 48 2.91 10.38 -9.40
CA LEU A 48 1.73 10.11 -10.24
C LEU A 48 1.50 8.63 -10.52
N SER A 49 2.52 7.77 -10.36
CA SER A 49 2.40 6.31 -10.49
C SER A 49 1.85 5.63 -9.23
N THR A 50 1.17 6.37 -8.35
CA THR A 50 0.59 5.87 -7.10
C THR A 50 -0.84 6.36 -6.92
N VAL A 51 -1.74 5.43 -6.62
CA VAL A 51 -3.13 5.76 -6.27
C VAL A 51 -3.24 6.14 -4.80
N GLY A 52 -3.74 7.34 -4.51
CA GLY A 52 -3.74 7.91 -3.17
C GLY A 52 -5.06 8.53 -2.72
N TRP A 53 -5.33 8.43 -1.42
CA TRP A 53 -6.48 9.01 -0.75
C TRP A 53 -6.06 9.89 0.43
N GLN A 54 -6.81 10.96 0.66
CA GLN A 54 -6.73 11.80 1.85
C GLN A 54 -8.08 11.85 2.54
N GLU A 55 -8.11 11.47 3.83
CA GLU A 55 -9.31 11.53 4.69
C GLU A 55 -10.53 10.76 4.12
N LYS A 56 -10.30 9.72 3.32
CA LYS A 56 -11.31 8.80 2.82
C LYS A 56 -11.07 7.43 3.41
N THR A 57 -11.91 7.02 4.36
CA THR A 57 -11.87 5.66 4.94
C THR A 57 -13.30 5.14 5.15
N PRO A 58 -13.61 3.90 4.73
CA PRO A 58 -12.73 2.97 4.01
C PRO A 58 -12.56 3.36 2.53
N SER A 59 -11.37 3.10 1.98
CA SER A 59 -11.15 3.08 0.53
C SER A 59 -11.30 1.64 0.03
N ILE A 60 -12.23 1.42 -0.88
CA ILE A 60 -12.57 0.11 -1.43
C ILE A 60 -12.15 0.08 -2.89
N PHE A 61 -11.40 -0.94 -3.28
CA PHE A 61 -11.13 -1.24 -4.67
C PHE A 61 -11.63 -2.64 -5.01
N THR A 62 -12.40 -2.77 -6.09
CA THR A 62 -12.96 -4.04 -6.54
C THR A 62 -12.32 -4.42 -7.86
N LEU A 63 -11.56 -5.51 -7.85
CA LEU A 63 -10.79 -6.00 -8.99
C LEU A 63 -11.53 -7.13 -9.71
N ASP A 64 -11.63 -7.03 -11.04
CA ASP A 64 -12.22 -8.04 -11.90
C ASP A 64 -11.12 -8.86 -12.61
N LEU A 65 -11.00 -10.13 -12.23
CA LEU A 65 -10.04 -11.08 -12.83
C LEU A 65 -10.48 -11.59 -14.22
N GLY A 66 -11.70 -11.23 -14.66
CA GLY A 66 -12.32 -11.64 -15.92
C GLY A 66 -12.90 -13.06 -15.94
N ALA A 67 -12.62 -13.87 -14.92
CA ALA A 67 -13.18 -15.20 -14.70
C ALA A 67 -12.93 -15.64 -13.25
N VAL A 68 -13.63 -16.69 -12.79
CA VAL A 68 -13.30 -17.37 -11.54
C VAL A 68 -11.94 -18.05 -11.69
N LYS A 69 -10.98 -17.65 -10.86
CA LYS A 69 -9.59 -18.14 -10.89
C LYS A 69 -9.13 -18.55 -9.49
N PRO A 70 -8.29 -19.59 -9.36
CA PRO A 70 -7.69 -19.94 -8.08
C PRO A 70 -6.75 -18.81 -7.61
N ILE A 71 -6.99 -18.28 -6.41
CA ILE A 71 -6.17 -17.25 -5.77
C ILE A 71 -5.39 -17.91 -4.64
N ARG A 72 -4.05 -17.91 -4.72
CA ARG A 72 -3.20 -18.44 -3.64
C ARG A 72 -2.79 -17.40 -2.60
N GLY A 73 -2.97 -16.12 -2.90
CA GLY A 73 -2.52 -15.02 -2.06
C GLY A 73 -2.67 -13.66 -2.73
N VAL A 74 -2.56 -12.63 -1.92
CA VAL A 74 -2.64 -11.22 -2.31
C VAL A 74 -1.40 -10.51 -1.77
N SER A 75 -0.88 -9.56 -2.53
CA SER A 75 0.17 -8.65 -2.07
C SER A 75 -0.31 -7.22 -2.29
N PHE A 76 0.04 -6.31 -1.38
CA PHE A 76 -0.34 -4.91 -1.45
C PHE A 76 0.88 -4.06 -1.12
N SER A 77 1.26 -3.16 -2.03
CA SER A 77 2.37 -2.23 -1.84
C SER A 77 1.82 -0.95 -1.21
N THR A 78 2.30 -0.60 -0.02
CA THR A 78 1.84 0.59 0.72
C THR A 78 2.95 1.16 1.61
N ALA A 79 2.76 2.40 2.05
CA ALA A 79 3.69 3.14 2.88
C ALA A 79 2.98 3.72 4.09
N GLY A 80 3.78 3.98 5.13
CA GLY A 80 3.37 4.69 6.32
C GLY A 80 4.55 4.98 7.22
N GLY A 81 4.32 5.80 8.25
CA GLY A 81 5.32 6.17 9.25
C GLY A 81 6.13 7.42 8.94
N PHE A 82 5.74 8.21 7.93
CA PHE A 82 6.40 9.47 7.58
C PHE A 82 5.41 10.47 6.95
N ALA A 83 5.62 11.78 7.15
CA ALA A 83 4.83 12.87 6.55
C ALA A 83 3.31 12.71 6.71
N ASP A 84 2.86 12.35 7.93
CA ASP A 84 1.46 12.05 8.24
C ASP A 84 0.80 10.88 7.46
N VAL A 85 1.57 10.15 6.65
CA VAL A 85 1.12 8.90 6.03
C VAL A 85 1.17 7.80 7.07
N THR A 86 0.05 7.13 7.31
CA THR A 86 -0.08 6.10 8.35
C THR A 86 -0.21 4.71 7.74
N TRP A 87 0.40 3.72 8.40
CA TRP A 87 0.19 2.32 8.02
C TRP A 87 -1.28 1.94 8.24
N PRO A 88 -1.91 1.24 7.27
CA PRO A 88 -3.28 0.77 7.43
C PRO A 88 -3.36 -0.14 8.66
N LEU A 89 -4.39 0.09 9.48
CA LEU A 89 -4.67 -0.79 10.62
C LEU A 89 -5.11 -2.18 10.16
N MET A 90 -5.74 -2.25 8.99
CA MET A 90 -6.42 -3.43 8.46
C MET A 90 -6.62 -3.28 6.96
N ILE A 91 -6.51 -4.39 6.23
CA ILE A 91 -6.88 -4.50 4.81
C ILE A 91 -7.75 -5.76 4.66
N ARG A 92 -9.07 -5.57 4.65
CA ARG A 92 -10.03 -6.67 4.48
C ARG A 92 -9.98 -7.21 3.05
N ILE A 93 -9.83 -8.53 2.93
CA ILE A 93 -9.86 -9.22 1.64
C ILE A 93 -11.19 -9.96 1.52
N LEU A 94 -11.93 -9.65 0.47
CA LEU A 94 -13.15 -10.35 0.09
C LEU A 94 -12.96 -10.94 -1.32
N VAL A 95 -13.55 -12.10 -1.57
CA VAL A 95 -13.54 -12.78 -2.88
C VAL A 95 -14.95 -13.15 -3.28
N ALA A 96 -15.23 -13.13 -4.58
CA ALA A 96 -16.50 -13.58 -5.14
C ALA A 96 -16.28 -14.71 -6.16
N GLY A 97 -17.19 -15.68 -6.17
CA GLY A 97 -17.16 -16.84 -7.06
C GLY A 97 -18.14 -16.69 -8.22
N GLU A 98 -18.71 -17.82 -8.66
CA GLU A 98 -19.72 -17.85 -9.73
C GLU A 98 -21.05 -17.19 -9.33
N ASP A 99 -21.34 -17.12 -8.03
CA ASP A 99 -22.54 -16.49 -7.45
C ASP A 99 -22.46 -14.95 -7.42
N GLY A 100 -21.28 -14.37 -7.60
CA GLY A 100 -21.05 -12.93 -7.50
C GLY A 100 -21.17 -12.37 -6.08
N GLU A 101 -21.30 -13.23 -5.06
CA GLU A 101 -21.38 -12.80 -3.67
C GLU A 101 -19.97 -12.68 -3.07
N PHE A 102 -19.70 -11.56 -2.39
CA PHE A 102 -18.41 -11.34 -1.74
C PHE A 102 -18.35 -12.01 -0.36
N HIS A 103 -17.36 -12.87 -0.18
CA HIS A 103 -17.06 -13.53 1.09
C HIS A 103 -15.72 -13.03 1.63
N GLU A 104 -15.70 -12.60 2.90
CA GLU A 104 -14.45 -12.22 3.57
C GLU A 104 -13.57 -13.46 3.82
N ILE A 105 -12.30 -13.36 3.44
CA ILE A 105 -11.30 -14.41 3.64
C ILE A 105 -10.21 -14.04 4.64
N GLY A 106 -10.15 -12.77 5.07
CA GLY A 106 -9.29 -12.33 6.17
C GLY A 106 -8.80 -10.90 6.06
N ASP A 107 -7.86 -10.55 6.94
CA ASP A 107 -7.14 -9.27 6.96
C ASP A 107 -5.69 -9.47 6.47
N LEU A 108 -5.30 -8.78 5.39
CA LEU A 108 -3.96 -8.91 4.82
C LEU A 108 -2.86 -8.50 5.80
N VAL A 109 -3.13 -7.54 6.70
CA VAL A 109 -2.13 -7.10 7.70
C VAL A 109 -1.83 -8.26 8.65
N GLU A 110 -2.87 -8.88 9.22
CA GLU A 110 -2.73 -10.04 10.10
C GLU A 110 -2.11 -11.25 9.38
N LEU A 111 -2.56 -11.55 8.16
CA LEU A 111 -2.05 -12.67 7.36
C LEU A 111 -0.57 -12.48 7.04
N SER A 112 -0.16 -11.27 6.67
CA SER A 112 1.24 -10.92 6.41
C SER A 112 2.09 -11.08 7.67
N GLU A 113 1.62 -10.62 8.83
CA GLU A 113 2.35 -10.78 10.10
C GLU A 113 2.50 -12.25 10.51
N ARG A 114 1.47 -13.07 10.31
CA ARG A 114 1.56 -14.53 10.57
C ARG A 114 2.59 -15.22 9.67
N GLN A 115 2.69 -14.78 8.41
CA GLN A 115 3.59 -15.40 7.43
C GLN A 115 5.04 -14.90 7.54
N HIS A 116 5.23 -13.62 7.84
CA HIS A 116 6.53 -12.94 7.75
C HIS A 116 7.05 -12.41 9.08
N GLY A 117 6.26 -12.52 10.15
CA GLY A 117 6.52 -11.86 11.43
C GLY A 117 6.03 -10.41 11.44
N PRO A 118 6.11 -9.74 12.60
CA PRO A 118 5.60 -8.37 12.78
C PRO A 118 6.28 -7.42 11.80
N LEU A 119 5.48 -6.56 11.16
CA LEU A 119 5.97 -5.57 10.20
C LEU A 119 7.17 -4.83 10.78
N ALA A 120 8.28 -4.86 10.05
CA ALA A 120 9.49 -4.11 10.35
C ALA A 120 9.56 -2.90 9.44
N PRO A 121 9.22 -1.69 9.92
CA PRO A 121 9.55 -0.50 9.17
C PRO A 121 11.04 -0.55 8.89
N GLN A 122 11.37 -0.58 7.61
CA GLN A 122 12.75 -0.43 7.18
C GLN A 122 12.98 1.06 6.99
N ARG A 123 14.14 1.53 7.45
CA ARG A 123 14.54 2.94 7.29
C ARG A 123 14.57 3.26 5.79
N ALA A 124 13.99 4.39 5.41
CA ALA A 124 14.16 4.94 4.07
C ALA A 124 15.66 5.09 3.79
N SER A 125 16.12 4.62 2.62
CA SER A 125 17.53 4.75 2.25
C SER A 125 17.90 6.23 2.06
N ALA A 126 19.19 6.58 2.22
CA ALA A 126 19.67 7.94 2.00
C ALA A 126 19.34 8.47 0.59
N ALA A 127 19.20 7.57 -0.40
CA ALA A 127 18.85 7.90 -1.78
C ALA A 127 17.42 8.43 -1.93
N ILE A 128 16.51 8.07 -1.02
CA ILE A 128 15.13 8.58 -1.02
C ILE A 128 15.14 10.10 -0.79
N TRP A 129 15.99 10.60 0.12
CA TRP A 129 16.12 12.01 0.48
C TRP A 129 16.85 12.89 -0.55
N ALA A 130 17.43 12.30 -1.60
CA ALA A 130 18.26 13.01 -2.57
C ALA A 130 17.49 13.49 -3.82
N ARG A 131 16.17 13.26 -3.90
CA ARG A 131 15.36 13.65 -5.08
C ARG A 131 15.03 15.14 -5.04
N GLU A 132 15.32 15.83 -6.15
CA GLU A 132 15.12 17.27 -6.30
C GLU A 132 13.64 17.66 -6.13
N GLY A 133 13.36 18.61 -5.23
CA GLY A 133 12.05 19.29 -5.15
C GLY A 133 11.26 19.10 -3.85
N MET A 134 11.59 18.14 -3.00
CA MET A 134 10.90 17.92 -1.72
C MET A 134 11.90 17.93 -0.55
N GLN A 135 12.08 19.09 0.09
CA GLN A 135 12.91 19.23 1.28
C GLN A 135 12.03 19.14 2.52
N PHE A 136 12.09 18.02 3.23
CA PHE A 136 11.65 17.97 4.62
C PHE A 136 12.82 18.42 5.50
N SER A 137 12.55 19.31 6.44
CA SER A 137 13.52 19.68 7.45
C SER A 137 13.81 18.49 8.38
N ASN A 138 15.02 18.44 8.94
CA ASN A 138 15.33 17.47 10.00
C ASN A 138 14.32 17.55 11.16
N ALA A 139 13.77 18.73 11.43
CA ALA A 139 12.74 18.92 12.45
C ALA A 139 11.45 18.16 12.14
N GLU A 140 10.98 18.17 10.89
CA GLU A 140 9.81 17.40 10.45
C GLU A 140 10.08 15.89 10.53
N ILE A 141 11.28 15.45 10.14
CA ILE A 141 11.68 14.04 10.24
C ILE A 141 11.67 13.55 11.69
N HIS A 142 12.27 14.32 12.60
CA HIS A 142 12.30 14.00 14.02
C HIS A 142 10.92 14.06 14.68
N HIS A 143 10.06 15.00 14.26
CA HIS A 143 8.69 15.11 14.75
C HIS A 143 7.87 13.85 14.48
N TYR A 144 7.87 13.37 13.23
CA TYR A 144 7.13 12.16 12.86
C TYR A 144 7.72 10.90 13.51
N TRP A 145 9.04 10.83 13.59
CA TRP A 145 9.72 9.74 14.30
C TRP A 145 9.27 9.65 15.76
N ASP A 146 9.31 10.74 16.52
CA ASP A 146 8.99 10.73 17.95
C ASP A 146 7.53 10.40 18.22
N ARG A 147 6.60 10.80 17.34
CA ARG A 147 5.17 10.46 17.43
C ARG A 147 4.94 8.94 17.32
N ASP A 148 5.62 8.29 16.37
CA ASP A 148 5.31 6.90 16.00
C ASP A 148 6.28 5.89 16.64
N ARG A 149 7.31 6.36 17.38
CA ARG A 149 8.35 5.54 18.01
C ARG A 149 7.82 4.42 18.90
N GLU A 150 6.75 4.69 19.65
CA GLU A 150 6.14 3.71 20.58
C GLU A 150 5.41 2.57 19.85
N ARG A 151 5.13 2.74 18.55
CA ARG A 151 4.51 1.71 17.70
C ARG A 151 5.49 0.59 17.34
N TYR A 152 6.81 0.79 17.53
CA TYR A 152 7.85 -0.19 17.18
C TYR A 152 8.80 -0.50 18.35
N PRO A 153 8.29 -0.99 19.49
CA PRO A 153 9.12 -1.24 20.66
C PRO A 153 10.18 -2.31 20.38
N GLY A 154 11.41 -2.05 20.80
CA GLY A 154 12.50 -3.05 20.80
C GLY A 154 13.38 -3.09 19.55
N ARG A 155 13.16 -2.26 18.53
CA ARG A 155 14.09 -2.14 17.38
C ARG A 155 15.01 -0.92 17.53
N LYS A 156 16.32 -1.10 17.37
CA LYS A 156 17.30 0.00 17.25
C LYS A 156 17.14 0.67 15.90
N LEU A 157 16.14 1.52 15.79
CA LEU A 157 15.88 2.35 14.63
C LEU A 157 16.22 3.80 15.04
N THR A 158 17.00 4.48 14.20
CA THR A 158 17.23 5.92 14.28
C THR A 158 16.45 6.58 13.16
N PRO A 159 16.03 7.86 13.30
CA PRO A 159 15.51 8.66 12.19
C PRO A 159 16.38 8.50 10.93
#